data_AF-A0A7Y7CBM0-F1
#
_entry.id   AF-A0A7Y7CBM0-F1
#
_cell.length_a   1.000
_cell.length_b   1.000
_cell.length_c   1.000
_cell.angle_alpha   90.00
_cell.angle_beta   90.00
_cell.angle_gamma   90.00
#
_symmetry.space_group_name_H-M   'P 1'
#
loop_
_entity.id
_entity.type
_entity.pdbx_description
1 polymer ?
#
loop_
_entity_poly.entity_id
_entity_poly.type
_entity_poly.pdbx_seq_one_letter_code
_entity_poly.pdbx_strand_id
1 'polypeptide(L)'
;MDPFVRRLVERLHDPSKPLSRNRHFHTFDTPEGRTALKVVRRLRSLQKDILACRAEGRRARIFRRVNAAGDHRIELTMERISGKRVSVLQSAELELLSALPGVREALEILEEAA
;
A
#
# COMPACT_ATOMS: atom_id res chain seq x y z
N MET A 1 -9.00 -8.92 3.30
CA MET A 1 -7.68 -9.44 3.73
C MET A 1 -7.84 -10.33 4.95
N ASP A 2 -7.15 -11.47 4.97
CA ASP A 2 -7.08 -12.36 6.14
C ASP A 2 -6.47 -11.64 7.38
N PRO A 3 -7.05 -11.78 8.59
CA PRO A 3 -6.56 -11.10 9.79
C PRO A 3 -5.13 -11.47 10.20
N PHE A 4 -4.69 -12.72 9.96
CA PHE A 4 -3.32 -13.13 10.27
C PHE A 4 -2.33 -12.49 9.31
N VAL A 5 -2.64 -12.46 8.01
CA VAL A 5 -1.86 -11.74 7.00
C VAL A 5 -1.75 -10.26 7.36
N ARG A 6 -2.86 -9.61 7.78
CA ARG A 6 -2.85 -8.20 8.20
C ARG A 6 -1.85 -7.94 9.32
N ARG A 7 -1.93 -8.70 10.42
CA ARG A 7 -1.02 -8.55 11.56
C ARG A 7 0.45 -8.78 11.16
N LEU A 8 0.69 -9.72 10.26
CA LEU A 8 2.04 -9.98 9.76
C LEU A 8 2.57 -8.81 8.93
N VAL A 9 1.73 -8.17 8.11
CA VAL A 9 2.06 -6.95 7.36
C VAL A 9 2.37 -5.79 8.31
N GLU A 10 1.51 -5.55 9.32
CA GLU A 10 1.72 -4.51 10.33
C GLU A 10 3.06 -4.70 11.05
N ARG A 11 3.34 -5.93 11.50
CA ARG A 11 4.61 -6.26 12.17
C ARG A 11 5.84 -6.14 11.26
N LEU A 12 5.69 -6.34 9.94
CA LEU A 12 6.77 -6.12 8.97
C LEU A 12 7.04 -4.64 8.67
N HIS A 13 6.11 -3.75 9.03
CA HIS A 13 6.28 -2.30 8.93
C HIS A 13 6.72 -1.64 10.25
N ASP A 14 6.57 -2.32 11.39
CA ASP A 14 6.99 -1.84 12.70
C ASP A 14 8.53 -1.83 12.85
N PRO A 15 9.17 -0.64 12.94
CA PRO A 15 10.61 -0.55 13.10
C PRO A 15 11.09 -1.02 14.48
N SER A 16 10.23 -1.04 15.49
CA SER A 16 10.58 -1.45 16.85
C SER A 16 10.72 -2.98 17.02
N LYS A 17 10.13 -3.75 16.09
CA LYS A 17 10.08 -5.23 16.16
C LYS A 17 10.40 -5.86 14.80
N PRO A 18 11.65 -5.73 14.32
CA PRO A 18 12.02 -6.16 12.98
C PRO A 18 11.83 -7.66 12.79
N LEU A 19 10.90 -8.02 11.90
CA LEU A 19 10.75 -9.38 11.38
C LEU A 19 11.70 -9.59 10.20
N SER A 20 12.70 -10.45 10.39
CA SER A 20 13.56 -10.91 9.30
C SER A 20 13.00 -12.18 8.66
N ARG A 21 12.91 -12.20 7.32
CA ARG A 21 12.53 -13.39 6.56
C ARG A 21 13.45 -14.56 6.85
N ASN A 22 14.76 -14.32 6.84
CA ASN A 22 15.76 -15.37 6.99
C ASN A 22 15.74 -15.96 8.42
N ARG A 23 15.44 -15.13 9.42
CA ARG A 23 15.31 -15.58 10.83
C ARG A 23 14.01 -16.33 11.09
N HIS A 24 12.94 -15.99 10.39
CA HIS A 24 11.60 -16.56 10.60
C HIS A 24 11.14 -17.32 9.36
N PHE A 25 12.03 -18.16 8.80
CA PHE A 25 11.78 -18.89 7.55
C PHE A 25 10.43 -19.62 7.56
N HIS A 26 10.15 -20.41 8.60
CA HIS A 26 8.89 -21.15 8.73
C HIS A 26 7.64 -20.27 8.73
N THR A 27 7.71 -19.05 9.28
CA THR A 27 6.59 -18.09 9.22
C THR A 27 6.31 -17.66 7.78
N PHE A 28 7.35 -17.51 6.96
CA PHE A 28 7.25 -17.00 5.59
C PHE A 28 7.18 -18.07 4.50
N ASP A 29 7.36 -19.34 4.84
CA ASP A 29 7.19 -20.46 3.92
C ASP A 29 5.71 -20.87 3.74
N THR A 30 4.83 -20.37 4.61
CA THR A 30 3.37 -20.54 4.50
C THR A 30 2.76 -19.70 3.37
N PRO A 31 1.57 -20.07 2.83
CA PRO A 31 0.82 -19.22 1.89
C PRO A 31 0.55 -17.82 2.42
N GLU A 32 0.19 -17.70 3.71
CA GLU A 32 -0.11 -16.46 4.40
C GLU A 32 1.14 -15.60 4.54
N GLY A 33 2.26 -16.21 4.95
CA GLY A 33 3.56 -15.55 5.04
C GLY A 33 4.04 -15.00 3.70
N ARG A 34 3.93 -15.79 2.63
CA ARG A 34 4.23 -15.35 1.27
C ARG A 34 3.31 -14.22 0.82
N THR A 35 2.03 -14.28 1.17
CA THR A 35 1.06 -13.22 0.87
C THR A 35 1.42 -11.92 1.60
N ALA A 36 1.75 -11.98 2.88
CA ALA A 36 2.18 -10.81 3.65
C ALA A 36 3.43 -10.15 3.04
N LEU A 37 4.43 -10.94 2.62
CA LEU A 37 5.62 -10.41 1.94
C LEU A 37 5.28 -9.71 0.62
N LYS A 38 4.36 -10.27 -0.19
CA LYS A 38 3.89 -9.65 -1.43
C LYS A 38 3.20 -8.32 -1.14
N VAL A 39 2.30 -8.29 -0.16
CA VAL A 39 1.58 -7.07 0.25
C VAL A 39 2.58 -6.00 0.71
N VAL A 40 3.47 -6.31 1.65
CA VAL A 40 4.48 -5.36 2.16
C VAL A 40 5.34 -4.80 1.03
N ARG A 41 5.84 -5.65 0.13
CA ARG A 41 6.65 -5.19 -1.01
C ARG A 41 5.86 -4.22 -1.89
N ARG A 42 4.60 -4.54 -2.19
CA ARG A 42 3.74 -3.68 -3.01
C ARG A 42 3.43 -2.36 -2.31
N LEU A 43 3.08 -2.38 -1.01
CA LEU A 43 2.79 -1.18 -0.23
C LEU A 43 4.01 -0.26 -0.11
N ARG A 44 5.21 -0.82 0.14
CA ARG A 44 6.47 -0.04 0.14
C ARG A 44 6.77 0.57 -1.24
N SER A 45 6.51 -0.17 -2.32
CA SER A 45 6.67 0.36 -3.67
C SER A 45 5.71 1.53 -3.93
N LEU A 46 4.43 1.38 -3.55
CA LEU A 46 3.44 2.45 -3.66
C LEU A 46 3.79 3.66 -2.79
N GLN A 47 4.22 3.45 -1.55
CA GLN A 47 4.68 4.53 -0.67
C GLN A 47 5.78 5.36 -1.33
N LYS A 48 6.82 4.70 -1.87
CA LYS A 48 7.91 5.41 -2.55
C LYS A 48 7.40 6.27 -3.70
N ASP A 49 6.49 5.73 -4.50
CA ASP A 49 5.93 6.44 -5.64
C ASP A 49 5.04 7.61 -5.22
N ILE A 50 4.20 7.42 -4.20
CA ILE A 50 3.36 8.47 -3.61
C ILE A 50 4.21 9.63 -3.08
N LEU A 51 5.27 9.31 -2.33
CA LEU A 51 6.18 10.31 -1.78
C LEU A 51 6.97 11.02 -2.88
N ALA A 52 7.37 10.31 -3.94
CA ALA A 52 8.02 10.92 -5.10
C ALA A 52 7.08 11.88 -5.83
N CYS A 53 5.82 11.49 -6.09
CA CYS A 53 4.81 12.39 -6.66
C CYS A 53 4.61 13.64 -5.79
N ARG A 54 4.58 13.48 -4.45
CA ARG A 54 4.51 14.63 -3.53
C ARG A 54 5.73 15.55 -3.63
N ALA A 55 6.92 14.99 -3.76
CA ALA A 55 8.15 15.77 -3.97
C ALA A 55 8.14 16.53 -5.30
N GLU A 56 7.46 16.00 -6.33
CA GLU A 56 7.20 16.66 -7.62
C GLU A 56 6.07 17.72 -7.54
N GLY A 57 5.49 17.98 -6.36
CA GLY A 57 4.41 18.95 -6.18
C GLY A 57 3.02 18.43 -6.59
N ARG A 58 2.88 17.13 -6.86
CA ARG A 58 1.61 16.46 -7.18
C ARG A 58 1.09 15.66 -5.98
N ARG A 59 -0.23 15.46 -5.89
CA ARG A 59 -0.82 14.53 -4.91
C ARG A 59 -1.26 13.24 -5.59
N ALA A 60 -1.15 12.14 -4.86
CA ALA A 60 -1.67 10.84 -5.28
C ALA A 60 -3.19 10.84 -5.15
N ARG A 61 -3.91 10.57 -6.25
CA ARG A 61 -5.38 10.56 -6.24
C ARG A 61 -5.89 9.20 -5.84
N ILE A 62 -6.85 9.16 -4.93
CA ILE A 62 -7.56 7.95 -4.54
C ILE A 62 -9.03 8.10 -4.89
N PHE A 63 -9.53 7.15 -5.67
CA PHE A 63 -10.94 6.98 -5.96
C PHE A 63 -11.48 5.83 -5.12
N ARG A 64 -12.49 6.11 -4.29
CA ARG A 64 -13.07 5.12 -3.39
C ARG A 64 -14.22 4.35 -4.05
N ARG A 65 -14.38 3.08 -3.66
CA ARG A 65 -15.51 2.20 -4.02
C ARG A 65 -15.72 2.06 -5.53
N VAL A 66 -14.62 1.81 -6.26
CA VAL A 66 -14.62 1.73 -7.73
C VAL A 66 -15.27 0.46 -8.29
N ASN A 67 -15.70 -0.47 -7.43
CA ASN A 67 -16.41 -1.68 -7.82
C ASN A 67 -17.35 -2.16 -6.71
N ALA A 68 -18.19 -3.16 -7.03
CA ALA A 68 -19.14 -3.77 -6.09
C ALA A 68 -18.48 -4.42 -4.85
N ALA A 69 -17.18 -4.76 -4.94
CA ALA A 69 -16.40 -5.29 -3.82
C ALA A 69 -15.92 -4.20 -2.85
N GLY A 70 -16.10 -2.92 -3.18
CA GLY A 70 -15.66 -1.79 -2.36
C GLY A 70 -14.14 -1.54 -2.44
N ASP A 71 -13.50 -1.91 -3.55
CA ASP A 71 -12.10 -1.63 -3.78
C ASP A 71 -11.85 -0.14 -4.06
N HIS A 72 -10.58 0.27 -3.93
CA HIS A 72 -10.13 1.63 -4.12
C HIS A 72 -9.09 1.67 -5.24
N ARG A 73 -9.19 2.67 -6.12
CA ARG A 73 -8.22 2.91 -7.19
C ARG A 73 -7.30 4.04 -6.78
N ILE A 74 -5.99 3.79 -6.83
CA ILE A 74 -4.96 4.81 -6.67
C ILE A 74 -4.41 5.16 -8.04
N GLU A 75 -4.32 6.45 -8.31
CA GLU A 75 -3.68 7.00 -9.50
C GLU A 75 -2.53 7.93 -9.14
N LEU A 76 -1.37 7.65 -9.73
CA LEU A 76 -0.15 8.44 -9.56
C LEU A 76 0.27 8.94 -10.94
N THR A 77 0.39 10.25 -11.09
CA THR A 77 1.04 10.87 -12.24
C THR A 77 2.48 11.21 -11.84
N MET A 78 3.44 10.73 -12.62
CA MET A 78 4.87 10.87 -12.34
C MET A 78 5.52 11.70 -13.44
N GLU A 79 5.94 12.92 -13.10
CA GLU A 79 6.55 13.83 -14.08
C GLU A 79 7.94 13.34 -14.49
N ARG A 80 8.70 12.79 -13.54
CA ARG A 80 10.06 12.26 -13.76
C ARG A 80 10.19 11.21 -14.87
N ILE A 81 9.12 10.48 -15.16
CA ILE A 81 9.08 9.44 -16.20
C ILE A 81 7.98 9.69 -17.23
N SER A 82 7.34 10.87 -17.21
CA SER A 82 6.19 11.20 -18.05
C SER A 82 5.14 10.07 -18.08
N GLY A 83 4.83 9.49 -16.91
CA GLY A 83 4.10 8.24 -16.81
C GLY A 83 2.97 8.28 -15.79
N LYS A 84 2.09 7.27 -15.86
CA LYS A 84 1.01 7.06 -14.91
C LYS A 84 1.09 5.66 -14.32
N ARG A 85 0.92 5.54 -13.00
CA ARG A 85 0.71 4.27 -12.31
C ARG A 85 -0.72 4.23 -11.78
N VAL A 86 -1.42 3.14 -12.10
CA VAL A 86 -2.74 2.84 -11.55
C VAL A 86 -2.63 1.56 -10.73
N SER A 87 -3.26 1.51 -9.56
CA SER A 87 -3.30 0.33 -8.72
C SER A 87 -4.65 0.22 -8.03
N VAL A 88 -5.23 -0.99 -8.01
CA VAL A 88 -6.45 -1.30 -7.27
C VAL A 88 -6.05 -1.94 -5.95
N LEU A 89 -6.65 -1.46 -4.86
CA LEU A 89 -6.40 -1.90 -3.50
C LEU A 89 -7.71 -2.25 -2.80
N GLN A 90 -7.68 -3.32 -2.02
CA GLN A 90 -8.76 -3.60 -1.09
C GLN A 90 -8.78 -2.56 0.03
N SER A 91 -9.93 -2.40 0.69
CA SER A 91 -10.07 -1.48 1.85
C SER A 91 -9.00 -1.70 2.92
N ALA A 92 -8.74 -2.96 3.29
CA ALA A 92 -7.70 -3.28 4.28
C ALA A 92 -6.28 -2.88 3.83
N GLU A 93 -5.98 -2.95 2.53
CA GLU A 93 -4.67 -2.58 1.99
C GLU A 93 -4.50 -1.06 1.94
N LEU A 94 -5.57 -0.33 1.64
CA LEU A 94 -5.58 1.12 1.69
C LEU A 94 -5.36 1.63 3.13
N GLU A 95 -5.97 1.00 4.12
CA GLU A 95 -5.74 1.32 5.54
C GLU A 95 -4.26 1.14 5.91
N LEU A 96 -3.68 -0.01 5.55
CA LEU A 96 -2.26 -0.30 5.81
C LEU A 96 -1.34 0.68 5.08
N LEU A 97 -1.65 1.04 3.83
CA LEU A 97 -0.90 2.02 3.06
C LEU A 97 -0.95 3.41 3.71
N SER A 98 -2.13 3.83 4.17
CA SER A 98 -2.34 5.14 4.79
C SER A 98 -1.66 5.28 6.14
N ALA A 99 -1.39 4.16 6.82
CA ALA A 99 -0.62 4.11 8.06
C ALA A 99 0.91 4.25 7.83
N LEU A 100 1.39 4.16 6.59
CA LEU A 100 2.81 4.32 6.30
C LEU A 100 3.25 5.79 6.41
N PRO A 101 4.48 6.05 6.89
CA PRO A 101 4.98 7.41 7.08
C PRO A 101 4.87 8.28 5.82
N GLY A 102 4.31 9.48 5.98
CA GLY A 102 4.20 10.51 4.94
C GLY A 102 3.14 10.24 3.86
N VAL A 103 2.50 9.06 3.89
CA VAL A 103 1.50 8.70 2.88
C VAL A 103 0.23 9.50 3.08
N ARG A 104 -0.33 9.54 4.29
CA ARG A 104 -1.61 10.20 4.55
C ARG A 104 -1.64 11.66 4.09
N GLU A 105 -0.54 12.39 4.26
CA GLU A 105 -0.40 13.79 3.86
C GLU A 105 -0.17 13.97 2.34
N ALA A 106 0.20 12.90 1.64
CA ALA A 106 0.45 12.88 0.19
C ALA A 106 -0.78 12.44 -0.63
N LEU A 107 -1.83 11.98 0.03
CA LEU A 107 -3.05 11.49 -0.60
C LEU A 107 -4.07 12.62 -0.77
N GLU A 108 -4.71 12.63 -1.94
CA GLU A 108 -5.91 13.39 -2.24
C GLU A 108 -7.06 12.39 -2.43
N ILE A 109 -8.05 12.44 -1.54
CA ILE A 109 -9.20 11.53 -1.56
C ILE A 109 -10.29 12.16 -2.41
N LEU A 110 -10.74 11.43 -3.42
CA LEU A 110 -11.85 11.77 -4.28
C LEU A 110 -12.92 10.68 -4.12
N GLU A 111 -14.17 11.10 -3.97
CA GLU A 111 -15.29 10.17 -4.08
C GLU A 111 -15.64 10.03 -5.56
N GLU A 112 -15.72 8.80 -6.07
CA GLU A 112 -16.26 8.58 -7.41
C GLU A 112 -17.78 8.76 -7.28
N ALA A 113 -18.33 9.77 -7.98
CA ALA A 113 -19.77 9.98 -8.01
C ALA A 113 -20.43 8.72 -8.59
N ALA A 114 -21.31 8.10 -7.79
CA ALA A 114 -22.05 6.90 -8.14
C ALA A 114 -22.88 7.07 -9.42
#